data_AF-A0A1C5RXA0-F1
#
_entry.id   AF-A0A1C5RXA0-F1
#
_cell.length_a   1.000
_cell.length_b   1.000
_cell.length_c   1.000
_cell.angle_alpha   90.00
_cell.angle_beta   90.00
_cell.angle_gamma   90.00
#
_symmetry.space_group_name_H-M   'P 1'
#
loop_
_entity.id
_entity.type
_entity.pdbx_description
1 polymer ?
#
loop_
_entity_poly.entity_id
_entity_poly.type
_entity_poly.pdbx_seq_one_letter_code
_entity_poly.pdbx_strand_id
1 'polypeptide(L)'
;MTILPVILILSVQNSKIPDVYYEEVSLHYYDGAYMTATVNVGKQFAGRPVQVTSIYKSGYPTQQTWNVSATPVDSNGSTTIWAYGSNYVSAHVMNVLVRCETDPT
;
A
#
# COMPACT_ATOMS: atom_id res chain seq x y z
N MET A 1 36.74 19.27 -13.01
CA MET A 1 35.30 18.91 -13.04
C MET A 1 35.17 17.43 -13.37
N THR A 2 35.09 16.57 -12.37
CA THR A 2 34.85 15.12 -12.50
C THR A 2 33.39 14.84 -12.14
N ILE A 3 32.48 15.23 -13.05
CA ILE A 3 31.02 15.11 -12.85
C ILE A 3 30.51 13.74 -13.34
N LEU A 4 31.20 13.16 -14.33
CA LEU A 4 30.88 11.86 -14.92
C LEU A 4 30.80 10.68 -13.92
N PRO A 5 31.75 10.50 -12.97
CA PRO A 5 31.68 9.35 -12.06
C PRO A 5 30.51 9.46 -11.07
N VAL A 6 30.14 10.69 -10.66
CA VAL A 6 29.06 10.91 -9.69
C VAL A 6 27.69 10.58 -10.31
N ILE A 7 27.45 10.98 -11.56
CA ILE A 7 26.21 10.69 -12.28
C ILE A 7 26.01 9.19 -12.47
N LEU A 8 27.07 8.45 -12.83
CA LEU A 8 27.01 7.01 -13.04
C LEU A 8 26.75 6.25 -11.73
N ILE A 9 27.32 6.70 -10.61
CA ILE A 9 27.07 6.12 -9.28
C ILE A 9 25.60 6.34 -8.87
N LEU A 10 25.06 7.53 -9.11
CA LEU A 10 23.66 7.85 -8.78
C LEU A 10 22.67 7.02 -9.60
N SER A 11 22.92 6.81 -10.90
CA SER A 11 22.02 5.99 -11.72
C SER A 11 22.00 4.52 -11.28
N VAL A 12 23.17 3.97 -10.91
CA VAL A 12 23.30 2.59 -10.43
C VAL A 12 22.69 2.39 -9.04
N GLN A 13 22.70 3.42 -8.19
CA GLN A 13 21.99 3.36 -6.91
C GLN A 13 20.48 3.49 -7.09
N ASN A 14 20.01 4.39 -7.96
CA ASN A 14 18.59 4.56 -8.24
C ASN A 14 17.97 3.29 -8.85
N SER A 15 18.71 2.52 -9.67
CA SER A 15 18.22 1.25 -10.22
C SER A 15 18.03 0.13 -9.20
N LYS A 16 18.43 0.34 -7.93
CA LYS A 16 18.23 -0.62 -6.83
C LYS A 16 17.02 -0.27 -5.95
N ILE A 17 16.38 0.88 -6.19
CA ILE A 17 15.17 1.26 -5.47
C ILE A 17 14.01 0.45 -6.05
N PRO A 18 13.28 -0.35 -5.24
CA PRO A 18 12.12 -1.09 -5.72
C PRO A 18 11.09 -0.15 -6.34
N ASP A 19 10.65 -0.48 -7.54
CA ASP A 19 9.62 0.25 -8.30
C ASP A 19 8.21 -0.31 -8.07
N VAL A 20 8.11 -1.43 -7.34
CA VAL A 20 6.86 -2.07 -6.93
C VAL A 20 6.95 -2.48 -5.47
N TYR A 21 5.87 -2.25 -4.73
CA TYR A 21 5.64 -2.80 -3.40
C TYR A 21 4.37 -3.67 -3.41
N TYR A 22 4.48 -4.86 -2.84
CA TYR A 22 3.36 -5.78 -2.66
C TYR A 22 3.44 -6.52 -1.33
N GLU A 23 2.39 -6.44 -0.52
CA GLU A 23 2.31 -7.16 0.76
C GLU A 23 0.85 -7.46 1.16
N GLU A 24 0.66 -8.54 1.93
CA GLU A 24 -0.59 -8.86 2.60
C GLU A 24 -0.66 -8.17 3.97
N VAL A 25 -1.71 -7.41 4.21
CA VAL A 25 -1.86 -6.56 5.39
C VAL A 25 -3.13 -6.93 6.14
N SER A 26 -2.99 -7.24 7.42
CA SER A 26 -4.12 -7.49 8.31
C SER A 26 -4.74 -6.16 8.76
N LEU A 27 -6.06 -6.04 8.67
CA LEU A 27 -6.78 -4.88 9.21
C LEU A 27 -7.19 -5.11 10.67
N HIS A 28 -7.22 -4.03 11.45
CA HIS A 28 -7.69 -4.02 12.83
C HIS A 28 -8.95 -3.18 12.94
N TYR A 29 -9.89 -3.59 13.81
CA TYR A 29 -11.08 -2.80 14.11
C TYR A 29 -10.70 -1.45 14.71
N TYR A 30 -11.13 -0.38 14.05
CA TYR A 30 -11.12 0.98 14.58
C TYR A 30 -12.34 1.19 15.48
N ASP A 31 -13.50 0.69 15.05
CA ASP A 31 -14.74 0.63 15.83
C ASP A 31 -15.58 -0.60 15.43
N GLY A 32 -16.87 -0.63 15.77
CA GLY A 32 -17.76 -1.76 15.45
C GLY A 32 -18.01 -2.01 13.96
N ALA A 33 -17.68 -1.07 13.08
CA ALA A 33 -17.97 -1.13 11.65
C ALA A 33 -16.78 -0.83 10.73
N TYR A 34 -15.79 -0.08 11.22
CA TYR A 34 -14.60 0.34 10.49
C TYR A 34 -13.36 -0.46 10.90
N MET A 35 -12.51 -0.74 9.91
CA MET A 35 -11.21 -1.36 10.11
C MET A 35 -10.13 -0.58 9.37
N THR A 36 -8.93 -0.56 9.93
CA THR A 36 -7.81 0.20 9.41
C THR A 36 -6.48 -0.52 9.58
N ALA A 37 -5.53 -0.17 8.71
CA ALA A 37 -4.12 -0.49 8.87
C ALA A 37 -3.27 0.61 8.25
N THR A 38 -2.12 0.91 8.86
CA THR A 38 -1.10 1.80 8.30
C THR A 38 0.10 0.97 7.89
N VAL A 39 0.57 1.18 6.67
CA VAL A 39 1.63 0.39 6.05
C VAL A 39 2.70 1.35 5.54
N ASN A 40 3.96 1.07 5.86
CA ASN A 40 5.10 1.79 5.28
C ASN A 40 5.55 1.08 4.01
N VAL A 41 5.20 1.63 2.86
CA VAL A 41 5.54 1.09 1.54
C VAL A 41 6.86 1.66 1.01
N GLY A 42 7.33 2.76 1.60
CA GLY A 42 8.60 3.42 1.27
C GLY A 42 8.44 4.80 0.63
N LYS A 43 9.35 5.71 0.96
CA LYS A 43 9.33 7.12 0.51
C LYS A 43 9.43 7.30 -1.01
N GLN A 44 10.01 6.33 -1.70
CA GLN A 44 10.09 6.32 -3.16
C GLN A 44 8.71 6.31 -3.83
N PHE A 45 7.67 5.91 -3.11
CA PHE A 45 6.29 5.89 -3.60
C PHE A 45 5.47 7.11 -3.16
N ALA A 46 6.06 8.13 -2.54
CA ALA A 46 5.31 9.30 -2.08
C ALA A 46 4.47 9.93 -3.21
N GLY A 47 3.20 10.24 -2.92
CA GLY A 47 2.22 10.77 -3.86
C GLY A 47 1.55 9.74 -4.77
N ARG A 48 2.01 8.47 -4.75
CA ARG A 48 1.42 7.42 -5.60
C ARG A 48 0.07 6.95 -5.07
N PRO A 49 -0.89 6.64 -5.96
CA PRO A 49 -2.10 5.93 -5.58
C PRO A 49 -1.78 4.50 -5.13
N VAL A 50 -2.61 3.96 -4.25
CA VAL A 50 -2.46 2.62 -3.70
C VAL A 50 -3.64 1.77 -4.16
N GLN A 51 -3.35 0.64 -4.78
CA GLN A 51 -4.37 -0.35 -5.12
C GLN A 51 -4.49 -1.34 -3.96
N VAL A 52 -5.74 -1.54 -3.52
CA VAL A 52 -6.06 -2.46 -2.42
C VAL A 52 -7.11 -3.45 -2.85
N THR A 53 -6.86 -4.73 -2.56
CA THR A 53 -7.78 -5.81 -2.88
C THR A 53 -8.02 -6.66 -1.65
N SER A 54 -9.29 -6.90 -1.31
CA SER A 54 -9.65 -7.78 -0.21
C SER A 54 -9.35 -9.23 -0.54
N ILE A 55 -8.70 -9.93 0.38
CA ILE A 55 -8.43 -11.37 0.32
C ILE A 55 -9.08 -12.04 1.53
N TYR A 56 -9.61 -13.24 1.32
CA TYR A 56 -10.10 -14.10 2.40
C TYR A 56 -9.13 -15.27 2.58
N LYS A 57 -8.41 -15.30 3.70
CA LYS A 57 -7.49 -16.42 4.01
C LYS A 57 -8.21 -17.67 4.51
N SER A 58 -9.35 -17.52 5.20
CA SER A 58 -10.18 -18.65 5.65
C SER A 58 -11.64 -18.23 5.84
N GLY A 59 -12.56 -19.13 5.52
CA GLY A 59 -14.01 -18.91 5.61
C GLY A 59 -14.64 -18.19 4.41
N TYR A 60 -15.92 -17.86 4.55
CA TYR A 60 -16.68 -17.00 3.63
C TYR A 60 -17.07 -15.72 4.38
N PRO A 61 -17.06 -14.53 3.73
CA PRO A 61 -17.60 -13.33 4.35
C PRO A 61 -19.08 -13.56 4.67
N THR A 62 -19.42 -13.68 5.95
CA THR A 62 -20.81 -13.71 6.41
C THR A 62 -21.49 -12.37 6.19
N GLN A 63 -20.72 -11.29 6.03
CA GLN A 63 -21.15 -9.98 5.54
C GLN A 63 -20.06 -9.36 4.66
N GLN A 64 -20.48 -8.69 3.59
CA GLN A 64 -19.57 -8.12 2.58
C GLN A 64 -18.91 -6.85 3.13
N THR A 65 -17.57 -6.81 3.13
CA THR A 65 -16.83 -5.54 3.18
C THR A 65 -17.20 -4.75 1.93
N TRP A 66 -17.94 -3.65 2.10
CA TRP A 66 -18.52 -2.91 0.96
C TRP A 66 -17.58 -1.86 0.39
N ASN A 67 -16.81 -1.20 1.25
CA ASN A 67 -15.93 -0.11 0.85
C ASN A 67 -14.53 -0.40 1.34
N VAL A 68 -13.59 -0.54 0.40
CA VAL A 68 -12.15 -0.60 0.69
C VAL A 68 -11.51 0.58 -0.03
N SER A 69 -10.66 1.32 0.68
CA SER A 69 -9.93 2.45 0.13
C SER A 69 -8.55 2.54 0.77
N ALA A 70 -7.64 3.23 0.11
CA ALA A 70 -6.35 3.58 0.66
C ALA A 70 -6.05 5.03 0.36
N THR A 71 -5.39 5.70 1.30
CA THR A 71 -4.85 7.04 1.04
C THR A 71 -3.70 6.92 0.04
N PRO A 72 -3.43 7.95 -0.79
CA PRO A 72 -2.16 8.05 -1.47
C PRO A 72 -1.01 7.96 -0.46
N VAL A 73 0.16 7.50 -0.91
CA VAL A 73 1.34 7.40 -0.05
C VAL A 73 1.78 8.80 0.37
N ASP A 74 1.95 9.01 1.67
CA ASP A 74 2.38 10.28 2.24
C ASP A 74 3.88 10.56 2.02
N SER A 75 4.34 11.73 2.44
CA SER A 75 5.75 12.13 2.34
C SER A 75 6.71 11.26 3.17
N ASN A 76 6.19 10.47 4.10
CA ASN A 76 6.95 9.54 4.92
C ASN A 76 7.00 8.13 4.32
N GLY A 77 6.31 7.89 3.21
CA GLY A 77 6.23 6.57 2.57
C GLY A 77 5.13 5.69 3.14
N SER A 78 4.17 6.26 3.87
CA SER A 78 3.10 5.52 4.52
C SER A 78 1.75 5.70 3.81
N THR A 79 0.93 4.66 3.84
CA THR A 79 -0.47 4.70 3.39
C THR A 79 -1.37 4.13 4.48
N THR A 80 -2.60 4.63 4.56
CA THR A 80 -3.62 4.08 5.46
C THR A 80 -4.73 3.44 4.64
N ILE A 81 -5.02 2.19 4.95
CA ILE A 81 -6.09 1.40 4.35
C ILE A 81 -7.31 1.52 5.26
N TRP A 82 -8.48 1.70 4.65
CA TRP A 82 -9.76 1.73 5.32
C TRP A 82 -10.69 0.70 4.70
N ALA A 83 -11.40 -0.03 5.56
CA ALA A 83 -12.45 -0.95 5.17
C ALA A 83 -13.69 -0.77 6.04
N TYR A 84 -14.87 -0.89 5.43
CA TYR A 84 -16.17 -0.75 6.11
C TYR A 84 -17.09 -1.95 5.84
N GLY A 85 -17.91 -2.29 6.86
CA GLY A 85 -19.10 -3.12 6.67
C GLY A 85 -18.97 -4.59 7.07
N SER A 86 -17.94 -4.96 7.84
CA SER A 86 -17.71 -6.38 8.13
C SER A 86 -18.53 -6.96 9.28
N ASN A 87 -18.93 -6.15 10.28
CA ASN A 87 -19.22 -6.63 11.64
C ASN A 87 -18.11 -7.59 12.16
N TYR A 88 -18.06 -7.89 13.45
CA TYR A 88 -16.87 -8.53 14.05
C TYR A 88 -16.52 -9.90 13.42
N VAL A 89 -15.40 -10.00 12.70
CA VAL A 89 -14.81 -11.25 12.15
C VAL A 89 -13.34 -11.35 12.55
N SER A 90 -12.80 -12.56 12.56
CA SER A 90 -11.50 -12.85 13.17
C SER A 90 -10.29 -12.23 12.47
N ALA A 91 -10.35 -11.99 11.15
CA ALA A 91 -9.32 -11.26 10.41
C ALA A 91 -9.81 -10.82 9.01
N HIS A 92 -9.47 -9.59 8.60
CA HIS A 92 -9.50 -9.17 7.19
C HIS A 92 -8.07 -9.01 6.70
N VAL A 93 -7.75 -9.59 5.55
CA VAL A 93 -6.44 -9.47 4.90
C VAL A 93 -6.60 -8.72 3.59
N MET A 94 -5.75 -7.72 3.36
CA MET A 94 -5.73 -6.89 2.16
C MET A 94 -4.42 -7.09 1.41
N ASN A 95 -4.49 -7.25 0.10
CA ASN A 95 -3.31 -7.05 -0.75
C ASN A 95 -3.12 -5.56 -0.97
N VAL A 96 -1.91 -5.07 -0.71
CA VAL A 96 -1.47 -3.71 -1.05
C VAL A 96 -0.58 -3.81 -2.27
N LEU A 97 -0.87 -3.02 -3.30
CA LEU A 97 -0.01 -2.86 -4.47
C LEU A 97 0.25 -1.38 -4.71
N VAL A 98 1.53 -1.01 -4.78
CA VAL A 98 1.97 0.33 -5.16
C VAL A 98 3.01 0.21 -6.26
N ARG A 99 2.89 1.02 -7.30
CA ARG A 99 3.81 1.05 -8.43
C ARG A 99 4.33 2.46 -8.67
N CYS A 100 5.60 2.55 -9.06
CA CYS A 100 6.24 3.75 -9.58
C CYS A 100 5.95 3.96 -11.08
N GLU A 101 4.74 3.69 -11.58
CA GLU A 101 4.44 4.01 -12.98
C GLU A 101 4.32 5.53 -13.13
N THR A 102 5.14 6.15 -13.97
CA THR A 102 4.90 7.54 -14.42
C THR A 102 3.51 7.62 -15.03
N ASP A 103 2.76 8.69 -14.74
CA ASP A 103 1.47 8.94 -15.42
C ASP A 103 1.68 8.71 -16.93
N PRO A 104 0.77 7.98 -17.60
CA PRO A 104 0.88 7.81 -19.05
C PRO A 104 0.83 9.20 -19.68
N THR A 105 1.96 9.59 -20.29
CA THR A 105 2.11 10.81 -21.10
C THR A 105 1.26 10.74 -22.36
#